data_AF-A0A925UIL3-F1
#
_entry.id   AF-A0A925UIL3-F1
#
_cell.length_a   1.000
_cell.length_b   1.000
_cell.length_c   1.000
_cell.angle_alpha   90.00
_cell.angle_beta   90.00
_cell.angle_gamma   90.00
#
_symmetry.space_group_name_H-M   'P 1'
#
loop_
_entity.id
_entity.type
_entity.pdbx_description
1 polymer ?
#
loop_
_entity_poly.entity_id
_entity_poly.type
_entity_poly.pdbx_seq_one_letter_code
_entity_poly.pdbx_strand_id
1 'polypeptide(L)' 'MPTGSSFKPLLASLALFAAGTAFAQKTQLTVYTALETDQLKAYENGFTKVNPDIEIKWVRDSTGVITAK' A
#
# COMPACT_ATOMS: atom_id res chain seq x y z
N MET A 1 52.25 -19.70 -16.05
CA MET A 1 51.36 -19.51 -14.89
C MET A 1 50.87 -18.06 -14.88
N PRO A 2 49.68 -17.75 -15.45
CA PRO A 2 48.98 -16.51 -15.18
C PRO A 2 47.75 -16.76 -14.30
N THR A 3 47.68 -15.93 -13.28
CA THR A 3 46.73 -15.84 -12.17
C THR A 3 45.37 -15.25 -12.56
N GLY A 4 44.31 -15.72 -11.89
CA GLY A 4 43.18 -14.87 -11.47
C GLY A 4 41.92 -14.94 -12.35
N SER A 5 41.18 -16.04 -12.27
CA SER A 5 39.84 -16.14 -12.88
C SER A 5 38.82 -15.26 -12.15
N SER A 6 38.23 -14.35 -12.91
CA SER A 6 37.20 -13.37 -12.56
C SER A 6 35.88 -13.99 -12.09
N PHE A 7 35.76 -14.34 -10.80
CA PHE A 7 34.50 -14.77 -10.18
C PHE A 7 33.63 -13.61 -9.63
N LYS A 8 34.10 -12.36 -9.72
CA LYS A 8 33.42 -11.17 -9.15
C LYS A 8 32.16 -10.68 -9.89
N PRO A 9 31.96 -10.81 -11.21
CA PRO A 9 30.77 -10.23 -11.85
C PRO A 9 29.49 -11.01 -11.56
N LEU A 10 29.58 -12.31 -11.23
CA LEU A 10 28.41 -13.17 -10.99
C LEU A 10 27.70 -12.87 -9.66
N LEU A 11 28.45 -12.48 -8.64
CA LEU A 11 27.92 -12.06 -7.33
C LEU A 11 27.24 -10.68 -7.39
N ALA A 12 27.74 -9.78 -8.26
CA ALA A 12 27.17 -8.44 -8.42
C ALA A 12 25.79 -8.46 -9.11
N SER A 13 25.57 -9.40 -10.05
CA SER A 13 24.28 -9.57 -10.71
C SER A 13 23.16 -10.10 -9.80
N LEU A 14 23.51 -10.86 -8.75
CA LEU A 14 22.52 -11.40 -7.80
C LEU A 14 22.03 -10.35 -6.80
N ALA A 15 22.89 -9.37 -6.46
CA ALA A 15 22.54 -8.28 -5.55
C ALA A 15 21.51 -7.29 -6.15
N LEU A 16 21.51 -7.11 -7.47
CA LEU A 16 20.55 -6.25 -8.17
C LEU A 16 19.13 -6.83 -8.19
N PHE A 17 18.98 -8.15 -8.09
CA PHE A 17 17.66 -8.80 -8.06
C PHE A 17 16.98 -8.68 -6.68
N ALA A 18 17.76 -8.50 -5.62
CA ALA A 18 17.25 -8.35 -4.25
C ALA A 18 16.74 -6.93 -3.92
N ALA A 19 17.01 -5.94 -4.76
CA ALA A 19 16.59 -4.55 -4.54
C ALA A 19 15.14 -4.26 -4.98
N GLY A 20 14.44 -5.24 -5.57
CA GLY A 20 13.16 -5.03 -6.27
C GLY A 20 11.89 -5.21 -5.45
N THR A 21 11.94 -5.69 -4.21
CA THR A 21 10.73 -5.83 -3.39
C THR A 21 10.53 -4.59 -2.55
N ALA A 22 10.03 -3.52 -3.15
CA ALA A 22 9.33 -2.49 -2.40
C ALA A 22 8.15 -3.18 -1.72
N PHE A 23 8.29 -3.49 -0.44
CA PHE A 23 7.18 -4.00 0.36
C PHE A 23 6.07 -2.97 0.25
N ALA A 24 4.97 -3.35 -0.39
CA ALA A 24 3.76 -2.55 -0.45
C ALA A 24 3.30 -2.33 0.99
N GLN A 25 3.68 -1.19 1.56
CA GLN A 25 3.24 -0.79 2.89
C GLN A 25 1.72 -0.65 2.79
N LYS A 26 0.99 -1.48 3.55
CA LYS A 26 -0.49 -1.41 3.59
C LYS A 26 -0.88 0.05 3.77
N THR A 27 -1.48 0.62 2.73
CA THR A 27 -1.74 2.05 2.68
C THR A 27 -3.03 2.29 3.45
N GLN A 28 -2.96 3.03 4.56
CA GLN A 28 -4.15 3.38 5.33
C GLN A 28 -4.79 4.66 4.78
N LEU A 29 -6.03 4.56 4.30
CA LEU A 29 -6.82 5.67 3.82
C LEU A 29 -7.89 6.03 4.86
N THR A 30 -7.74 7.18 5.52
CA THR A 30 -8.78 7.67 6.44
C THR A 30 -9.83 8.46 5.68
N VAL A 31 -11.08 8.00 5.68
CA VAL A 31 -12.19 8.63 4.96
C VAL A 31 -13.18 9.21 5.96
N TYR A 32 -13.30 10.53 5.91
CA TYR A 32 -14.27 11.29 6.71
C TYR A 32 -15.56 11.43 5.93
N THR A 33 -16.66 10.94 6.49
CA THR A 33 -17.95 10.90 5.80
C THR A 33 -19.11 11.06 6.76
N ALA A 34 -20.23 11.58 6.25
CA ALA A 34 -21.50 11.64 6.96
C ALA A 34 -22.48 10.55 6.50
N LEU A 35 -22.05 9.65 5.60
CA LEU A 35 -22.88 8.56 5.11
C LEU A 35 -23.13 7.50 6.19
N GLU A 36 -24.27 6.82 6.07
CA GLU A 36 -24.67 5.72 6.95
C GLU A 36 -23.79 4.48 6.73
N THR A 37 -23.53 3.74 7.82
CA THR A 37 -22.61 2.59 7.85
C THR A 37 -22.98 1.50 6.85
N ASP A 38 -24.26 1.33 6.54
CA ASP A 38 -24.75 0.34 5.59
C ASP A 38 -24.32 0.64 4.15
N GLN A 39 -24.18 1.92 3.79
CA GLN A 39 -23.64 2.31 2.49
C GLN A 39 -22.12 2.13 2.44
N LEU A 40 -21.43 2.43 3.55
CA LEU A 40 -19.97 2.31 3.63
C LEU A 40 -19.48 0.88 3.39
N LYS A 41 -20.20 -0.13 3.89
CA LYS A 41 -19.87 -1.55 3.66
C LYS A 41 -19.89 -1.92 2.18
N ALA A 42 -20.85 -1.41 1.41
CA ALA A 42 -20.91 -1.65 -0.03
C ALA A 42 -19.74 -1.00 -0.76
N TYR A 43 -19.35 0.22 -0.38
CA TYR A 43 -18.19 0.91 -0.93
C TYR A 43 -16.87 0.23 -0.56
N GLU A 44 -16.71 -0.17 0.69
CA GLU A 44 -15.52 -0.88 1.16
C GLU A 44 -15.31 -2.19 0.41
N ASN A 45 -16.34 -3.01 0.27
CA ASN A 45 -16.27 -4.26 -0.49
C ASN A 45 -15.87 -4.04 -1.96
N GLY A 46 -16.44 -3.01 -2.61
CA GLY A 46 -16.07 -2.64 -3.97
C GLY A 46 -14.63 -2.15 -4.09
N PHE A 47 -14.19 -1.34 -3.11
CA PHE A 47 -12.86 -0.75 -3.09
C PHE A 47 -11.77 -1.77 -2.78
N THR A 48 -11.94 -2.62 -1.75
CA THR A 48 -10.99 -3.68 -1.39
C THR A 48 -10.81 -4.70 -2.51
N LYS A 49 -11.85 -4.95 -3.33
CA LYS A 49 -11.74 -5.82 -4.51
C LYS A 49 -10.76 -5.27 -5.55
N VAL A 50 -10.70 -3.95 -5.71
CA VAL A 50 -9.82 -3.29 -6.68
C VAL A 50 -8.45 -2.97 -6.06
N ASN A 51 -8.41 -2.67 -4.76
CA ASN A 51 -7.22 -2.27 -4.03
C ASN A 51 -7.07 -3.11 -2.73
N PRO A 52 -6.59 -4.36 -2.83
CA PRO A 52 -6.43 -5.23 -1.66
C PRO A 52 -5.35 -4.76 -0.68
N ASP A 53 -4.43 -3.90 -1.14
CA ASP A 53 -3.30 -3.39 -0.36
C ASP A 53 -3.64 -2.11 0.42
N ILE A 54 -4.87 -1.61 0.31
CA ILE A 54 -5.34 -0.38 0.94
C ILE A 54 -6.36 -0.71 2.02
N GLU A 55 -6.10 -0.26 3.24
CA GLU A 55 -7.00 -0.38 4.38
C GLU A 55 -7.76 0.94 4.56
N ILE A 56 -9.10 0.89 4.56
CA ILE A 56 -9.93 2.09 4.74
C ILE A 56 -10.29 2.24 6.23
N LYS A 57 -9.97 3.40 6.79
CA LYS A 57 -10.43 3.82 8.11
C LYS A 57 -11.57 4.81 7.97
N TRP A 58 -12.78 4.36 8.24
CA TRP A 58 -13.97 5.21 8.21
C TRP A 58 -14.08 6.03 9.49
N VAL A 59 -14.16 7.35 9.34
CA VAL A 59 -14.51 8.28 10.42
C VAL A 59 -15.85 8.88 10.06
N ARG A 60 -16.89 8.45 10.79
CA ARG A 60 -18.25 8.91 10.59
C ARG A 60 -18.53 10.07 11.54
N ASP A 61 -18.54 11.26 11.01
CA ASP A 61 -18.82 12.49 11.77
C ASP A 61 -20.00 13.24 11.16
N SER A 62 -20.66 14.07 11.96
CA SER A 62 -21.78 14.88 11.47
C SER A 62 -21.29 15.93 10.47
N THR A 63 -22.08 16.24 9.43
CA THR A 63 -21.71 17.21 8.37
C THR A 63 -21.25 18.55 8.94
N GLY A 64 -21.81 18.99 10.07
CA GLY A 64 -21.43 20.23 10.76
C GLY A 64 -20.04 20.24 11.39
N VAL A 65 -19.47 19.09 11.76
CA VAL A 65 -18.12 18.99 12.35
C VAL A 65 -17.04 18.95 11.27
N ILE A 66 -17.35 18.37 10.11
CA ILE A 66 -16.40 18.18 9.00
C ILE A 66 -16.12 19.51 8.27
N THR A 67 -17.11 20.38 8.11
CA THR A 67 -16.94 21.69 7.46
C THR A 67 -16.31 22.74 8.37
N ALA A 68 -16.33 22.53 9.69
CA ALA A 68 -15.83 23.50 10.67
C ALA A 68 -14.32 23.38 10.96
N LYS A 69 -13.63 22.38 10.39
CA LYS A 69 -12.20 22.12 10.61
C LYS A 69 -11.32 22.65 9.50
#